data_AF-A0A2X1Y8F0-F1
#
_entry.id   AF-A0A2X1Y8F0-F1
#
_cell.length_a   1.000
_cell.length_b   1.000
_cell.length_c   1.000
_cell.angle_alpha   90.00
_cell.angle_beta   90.00
_cell.angle_gamma   90.00
#
_symmetry.space_group_name_H-M   'P 1'
#
loop_
_entity.id
_entity.type
_entity.pdbx_description
1 polymer ?
#
loop_
_entity_poly.entity_id
_entity_poly.type
_entity_poly.pdbx_seq_one_letter_code
_entity_poly.pdbx_strand_id
1 'polypeptide(L)'
;MKDRVLRDFTRDDIEKVADLYHAWKTGAEVNGIAYEDQAGFCKSATIEEITKHDFVLTPGRYVGATEELDDGIPFGEKMATLTAKLGEQFVESANLETKIKANLMELGYEI
;
A
#
# COMPACT_ATOMS: atom_id res chain seq x y z
N MET A 1 1.62 17.02 -4.78
CA MET A 1 1.24 15.74 -5.43
C MET A 1 0.48 16.08 -6.70
N LYS A 2 0.87 15.52 -7.85
CA LYS A 2 0.33 15.92 -9.16
C LYS A 2 -0.98 15.19 -9.48
N ASP A 3 -1.04 13.90 -9.15
CA ASP A 3 -2.28 13.13 -9.04
C ASP A 3 -2.07 11.93 -8.08
N ARG A 4 -3.06 11.03 -7.98
CA ARG A 4 -3.02 9.86 -7.08
C ARG A 4 -1.81 8.93 -7.32
N VAL A 5 -1.34 8.80 -8.55
CA VAL A 5 -0.26 7.88 -8.94
C VAL A 5 1.03 8.61 -9.31
N LEU A 6 0.98 9.92 -9.57
CA LEU A 6 2.12 10.74 -9.93
C LEU A 6 2.41 11.80 -8.87
N ARG A 7 3.63 11.74 -8.33
CA ARG A 7 4.18 12.76 -7.45
C ARG A 7 5.35 13.44 -8.15
N ASP A 8 5.22 14.75 -8.39
CA ASP A 8 6.39 15.60 -8.69
C ASP A 8 7.18 15.78 -7.39
N PHE A 9 8.47 15.49 -7.44
CA PHE A 9 9.36 15.66 -6.30
C PHE A 9 9.68 17.15 -6.16
N THR A 10 9.54 17.66 -4.94
CA THR A 10 10.04 19.00 -4.62
C THR A 10 11.57 18.99 -4.61
N ARG A 11 12.17 20.17 -4.53
CA ARG A 11 13.63 20.27 -4.34
C ARG A 11 14.06 19.56 -3.05
N ASP A 12 13.31 19.75 -1.97
CA ASP A 12 13.56 19.11 -0.67
C ASP A 12 13.45 17.58 -0.76
N ASP A 13 12.51 17.04 -1.54
CA ASP A 13 12.40 15.59 -1.78
C ASP A 13 13.66 15.03 -2.45
N ILE A 14 14.18 15.75 -3.46
CA ILE A 14 15.38 15.37 -4.21
C ILE A 14 16.61 15.45 -3.30
N GLU A 15 16.76 16.56 -2.57
CA GLU A 15 17.86 16.78 -1.63
C GLU A 15 17.88 15.70 -0.54
N LYS A 16 16.71 15.37 0.04
CA LYS A 16 16.59 14.29 1.03
C LYS A 16 17.08 12.94 0.49
N VAL A 17 16.69 12.56 -0.73
CA VAL A 17 17.11 11.28 -1.33
C VAL A 17 18.61 11.29 -1.66
N ALA A 18 19.12 12.40 -2.20
CA ALA A 18 20.54 12.55 -2.53
C ALA A 18 21.43 12.48 -1.29
N ASP A 19 21.10 13.24 -0.25
CA ASP A 19 21.85 13.30 1.00
C ASP A 19 21.87 11.94 1.70
N LEU A 20 20.73 11.25 1.77
CA LEU A 20 20.65 9.90 2.32
C LEU A 20 21.51 8.89 1.54
N TYR A 21 21.49 8.94 0.21
CA TYR A 21 22.34 8.09 -0.63
C TYR A 21 23.84 8.37 -0.38
N HIS A 22 24.22 9.64 -0.27
CA HIS A 22 25.60 10.01 0.02
C HIS A 22 26.03 9.60 1.42
N ALA A 23 25.15 9.74 2.42
CA ALA A 23 25.38 9.26 3.77
C ALA A 23 25.60 7.73 3.79
N TRP A 24 24.75 6.97 3.09
CA TRP A 24 24.90 5.51 2.93
C TRP A 24 26.24 5.15 2.30
N LYS A 25 26.57 5.79 1.19
CA LYS A 25 27.76 5.46 0.39
C LYS A 25 29.07 5.77 1.13
N THR A 26 29.09 6.85 1.90
CA THR A 26 30.28 7.32 2.60
C THR A 26 30.40 6.78 4.02
N GLY A 27 29.28 6.36 4.63
CA GLY A 27 29.21 6.03 6.05
C GLY A 27 29.33 7.25 6.97
N ALA A 28 29.30 8.46 6.42
CA ALA A 28 29.40 9.71 7.16
C ALA A 28 28.05 10.44 7.16
N GLU A 29 27.89 11.37 8.11
CA GLU A 29 26.76 12.29 8.11
C GLU A 29 26.91 13.30 6.96
N VAL A 30 25.83 13.51 6.20
CA VAL A 30 25.75 14.47 5.10
C VAL A 30 24.58 15.42 5.38
N ASN A 31 24.86 16.72 5.49
CA ASN A 31 23.85 17.75 5.78
C ASN A 31 22.95 17.45 7.00
N GLY A 32 23.52 16.84 8.06
CA GLY A 32 22.75 16.44 9.25
C GLY A 32 22.04 15.09 9.13
N ILE A 33 22.23 14.37 8.02
CA ILE A 33 21.60 13.08 7.75
C ILE A 33 22.63 11.97 7.87
N ALA A 34 22.42 11.06 8.81
CA ALA A 34 23.10 9.76 8.88
C ALA A 34 22.21 8.69 8.22
N TYR A 35 22.84 7.68 7.61
CA TYR A 35 22.09 6.59 7.01
C TYR A 35 21.56 5.61 8.05
N GLU A 36 20.29 5.24 7.89
CA GLU A 36 19.66 4.10 8.55
C GLU A 36 18.62 3.47 7.60
N ASP A 37 18.36 2.17 7.75
CA ASP A 37 17.28 1.51 7.03
C ASP A 37 15.92 2.03 7.55
N GLN A 38 15.04 2.44 6.64
CA GLN A 38 13.75 3.08 6.96
C GLN A 38 12.61 2.39 6.21
N ALA A 39 11.61 1.92 6.96
CA ALA A 39 10.49 1.18 6.43
C ALA A 39 9.67 2.02 5.43
N GLY A 40 9.49 1.49 4.22
CA GLY A 40 8.83 2.21 3.11
C GLY A 40 9.67 3.30 2.43
N PHE A 41 10.95 3.47 2.79
CA PHE A 41 11.82 4.50 2.19
C PHE A 41 13.15 3.96 1.66
N CYS A 42 14.00 3.35 2.48
CA CYS A 42 15.31 2.84 2.06
C CYS A 42 15.76 1.60 2.83
N LYS A 43 16.54 0.74 2.18
CA LYS A 43 17.19 -0.41 2.83
C LYS A 43 18.50 -0.76 2.12
N SER A 44 19.52 -1.12 2.90
CA SER A 44 20.78 -1.68 2.41
C SER A 44 20.73 -3.20 2.58
N ALA A 45 20.47 -3.92 1.49
CA ALA A 45 20.37 -5.38 1.51
C ALA A 45 21.72 -6.06 1.23
N THR A 46 22.00 -7.17 1.92
CA THR A 46 23.19 -7.98 1.65
C THR A 46 23.00 -8.89 0.44
N ILE A 47 24.09 -9.42 -0.13
CA ILE A 47 24.00 -10.37 -1.26
C ILE A 47 23.26 -11.64 -0.85
N GLU A 48 23.39 -12.08 0.41
CA GLU A 48 22.67 -13.24 0.94
C GLU A 48 21.16 -12.99 0.97
N GLU A 49 20.72 -11.80 1.38
CA GLU A 49 19.31 -11.40 1.33
C GLU A 49 18.78 -11.33 -0.11
N ILE A 50 19.55 -10.75 -1.02
CA ILE A 50 19.20 -10.69 -2.45
C ILE A 50 19.09 -12.10 -3.04
N THR A 51 19.99 -13.01 -2.64
CA THR A 51 19.98 -14.41 -3.09
C THR A 51 18.74 -15.15 -2.59
N LYS A 52 18.33 -14.96 -1.33
CA LYS A 52 17.08 -15.52 -0.76
C LYS A 52 15.83 -15.08 -1.53
N HIS A 53 15.92 -13.96 -2.24
CA HIS A 53 14.86 -13.37 -3.02
C HIS A 53 15.01 -13.61 -4.53
N ASP A 54 15.81 -14.60 -4.94
CA ASP A 54 16.06 -14.99 -6.32
C ASP A 54 16.52 -13.82 -7.20
N PHE A 55 17.29 -12.89 -6.62
CA PHE A 55 17.78 -11.67 -7.27
C PHE A 55 16.68 -10.73 -7.79
N VAL A 56 15.43 -10.88 -7.34
CA VAL A 56 14.36 -9.93 -7.62
C VAL A 56 14.60 -8.66 -6.82
N LEU A 57 14.84 -7.52 -7.49
CA LEU A 57 15.22 -6.24 -6.86
C LEU A 57 14.04 -5.28 -6.62
N THR A 58 12.81 -5.77 -6.67
CA THR A 58 11.63 -4.93 -6.41
C THR A 58 11.66 -4.40 -4.97
N PRO A 59 11.66 -3.07 -4.74
CA PRO A 59 11.88 -2.49 -3.41
C PRO A 59 10.96 -3.04 -2.32
N GLY A 60 9.69 -3.31 -2.64
CA GLY A 60 8.71 -3.85 -1.68
C GLY A 60 9.10 -5.19 -1.05
N ARG A 61 10.05 -5.92 -1.64
CA ARG A 61 10.57 -7.19 -1.10
C ARG A 61 11.62 -6.98 0.01
N TYR A 62 12.18 -5.77 0.13
CA TYR A 62 13.29 -5.45 1.05
C TYR A 62 12.90 -4.36 2.05
N VAL A 63 12.30 -3.27 1.56
CA VAL A 63 12.15 -2.01 2.28
C VAL A 63 11.00 -2.05 3.29
N GLY A 64 10.13 -3.07 3.23
CA GLY A 64 8.93 -3.16 4.07
C GLY A 64 7.92 -2.05 3.77
N ALA A 65 6.84 -2.02 4.54
CA ALA A 65 5.90 -0.90 4.54
C ALA A 65 6.17 -0.03 5.77
N THR A 66 6.04 1.29 5.62
CA THR A 66 5.93 2.19 6.78
C THR A 66 4.80 1.67 7.66
N GLU A 67 4.99 1.65 8.99
CA GLU A 67 3.92 1.29 9.91
C GLU A 67 2.69 2.15 9.58
N GLU A 68 1.63 1.52 9.08
CA GLU A 68 0.34 2.17 9.04
C GLU A 68 -0.04 2.46 10.50
N LEU A 69 -0.63 3.63 10.75
CA LEU A 69 -1.25 3.89 12.05
C LEU A 69 -2.23 2.76 12.32
N ASP A 70 -1.87 1.85 13.23
CA ASP A 70 -2.72 0.77 13.69
C ASP A 70 -4.03 1.40 14.14
N ASP A 71 -5.14 0.95 13.55
CA ASP A 71 -6.47 1.39 13.99
C ASP A 71 -6.80 0.86 15.39
N GLY A 72 -5.90 0.07 15.97
CA GLY A 72 -5.98 -0.53 17.29
C GLY A 72 -6.91 -1.74 17.31
N ILE A 73 -7.43 -2.15 16.14
CA ILE A 73 -8.40 -3.22 16.03
C ILE A 73 -7.66 -4.53 15.69
N PRO A 74 -7.71 -5.55 16.56
CA PRO A 74 -7.11 -6.84 16.26
C PRO A 74 -7.64 -7.39 14.93
N PHE A 75 -6.74 -7.97 14.12
CA PHE A 75 -7.07 -8.51 12.79
C PHE A 75 -8.33 -9.39 12.80
N GLY A 76 -8.48 -10.26 13.81
CA GLY A 76 -9.64 -11.14 13.93
C GLY A 76 -10.97 -10.39 14.14
N GLU A 77 -10.95 -9.32 14.94
CA GLU A 77 -12.12 -8.47 15.17
C GLU A 77 -12.48 -7.69 13.89
N LYS A 78 -11.48 -7.09 13.25
CA LYS A 78 -11.64 -6.37 11.98
C LYS A 78 -12.23 -7.27 10.89
N MET A 79 -11.72 -8.49 10.75
CA MET A 79 -12.23 -9.47 9.79
C MET A 79 -13.67 -9.89 10.10
N ALA A 80 -14.00 -10.14 11.37
CA ALA A 80 -15.37 -10.49 11.76
C ALA A 80 -16.36 -9.38 11.38
N THR A 81 -16.03 -8.12 11.68
CA THR A 81 -16.86 -6.96 11.32
C THR A 81 -17.00 -6.80 9.80
N LEU A 82 -15.89 -6.86 9.06
CA LEU A 82 -15.91 -6.69 7.60
C LEU A 82 -16.68 -7.80 6.90
N THR A 83 -16.53 -9.06 7.33
CA THR A 83 -17.26 -10.18 6.75
C THR A 83 -18.75 -10.12 7.07
N ALA A 84 -19.14 -9.71 8.28
CA ALA A 84 -20.55 -9.50 8.62
C ALA A 84 -21.19 -8.42 7.71
N LYS A 85 -20.51 -7.28 7.57
CA LYS A 85 -20.96 -6.19 6.69
C LYS A 85 -21.04 -6.62 5.22
N LEU A 86 -20.08 -7.40 4.73
CA LEU A 86 -20.11 -7.94 3.38
C LEU A 86 -21.32 -8.89 3.18
N GLY A 87 -21.66 -9.69 4.20
CA GLY A 87 -22.85 -10.53 4.17
C GLY A 87 -24.15 -9.72 4.04
N GLU A 88 -24.30 -8.64 4.80
CA GLU A 88 -25.43 -7.72 4.68
C GLU A 88 -25.52 -7.11 3.27
N GLN A 89 -24.38 -6.72 2.70
CA GLN A 89 -24.31 -6.18 1.34
C GLN A 89 -24.72 -7.20 0.28
N PHE A 90 -24.42 -8.49 0.45
CA PHE A 90 -24.89 -9.53 -0.46
C PHE A 90 -26.41 -9.72 -0.39
N VAL A 91 -27.00 -9.68 0.80
CA VAL A 91 -28.46 -9.75 0.96
C VAL A 91 -29.13 -8.57 0.26
N GLU A 92 -28.62 -7.35 0.48
CA GLU A 92 -29.18 -6.17 -0.18
C GLU A 92 -28.99 -6.21 -1.70
N SER A 93 -27.82 -6.68 -2.18
CA SER A 93 -27.58 -6.86 -3.61
C SER A 93 -28.59 -7.81 -4.25
N ALA A 94 -28.90 -8.94 -3.61
CA ALA A 94 -29.87 -9.91 -4.13
C ALA A 94 -31.30 -9.33 -4.14
N ASN A 95 -31.66 -8.54 -3.13
CA ASN A 95 -32.96 -7.85 -3.07
C ASN A 95 -33.08 -6.82 -4.20
N LEU A 96 -32.04 -6.04 -4.43
CA LEU A 96 -32.00 -5.05 -5.50
C LEU A 96 -32.03 -5.71 -6.87
N GLU A 97 -31.27 -6.79 -7.08
CA GLU A 97 -31.29 -7.58 -8.31
C GLU A 97 -32.70 -8.07 -8.63
N THR A 98 -33.40 -8.62 -7.62
CA THR A 98 -34.79 -9.09 -7.78
C THR A 98 -35.72 -7.95 -8.20
N LYS A 99 -35.62 -6.78 -7.55
CA LYS A 99 -36.43 -5.60 -7.90
C LYS A 99 -36.14 -5.09 -9.30
N ILE A 100 -34.86 -5.07 -9.71
CA ILE A 100 -34.44 -4.65 -11.05
C ILE A 100 -35.06 -5.57 -12.11
N LYS A 101 -34.98 -6.89 -11.92
CA LYS A 101 -35.59 -7.87 -12.84
C LYS A 101 -37.10 -7.69 -12.95
N ALA A 102 -37.80 -7.51 -11.82
CA ALA A 102 -39.24 -7.27 -11.81
C ALA A 102 -39.62 -5.99 -12.59
N ASN A 103 -38.93 -4.88 -12.33
CA ASN A 103 -39.19 -3.62 -13.01
C ASN A 103 -38.91 -3.70 -14.53
N LEU A 104 -37.87 -4.42 -14.94
CA LEU A 104 -37.56 -4.62 -16.36
C LEU A 104 -38.61 -5.48 -17.06
N MET A 105 -39.12 -6.51 -16.39
CA MET A 105 -40.21 -7.35 -16.89
C MET A 105 -41.49 -6.52 -17.11
N GLU A 106 -41.84 -5.60 -16.20
CA GLU A 106 -42.96 -4.67 -16.37
C GLU A 106 -42.79 -3.73 -17.58
N LEU A 107 -41.55 -3.42 -17.95
CA LEU A 107 -41.22 -2.61 -19.13
C LEU A 107 -41.10 -3.43 -20.42
N GLY A 108 -41.28 -4.76 -20.36
CA GLY A 108 -41.21 -5.65 -21.52
C GLY A 108 -39.81 -6.16 -21.87
N TYR A 109 -38.84 -6.08 -20.95
CA TYR A 109 -37.48 -6.60 -21.12
C TYR A 109 -37.23 -7.79 -20.16
N GLU A 110 -36.91 -8.97 -20.70
CA GLU A 110 -36.69 -10.20 -19.92
C GLU A 110 -35.20 -10.50 -19.75
N ILE A 111 -34.72 -10.56 -18.49
CA ILE A 111 -33.36 -10.93 -18.07
C ILE A 111 -33.33 -11.67 -16.72
#